data_AF-Q09E02-F1
#
_entry.id   AF-Q09E02-F1
#
_cell.length_a   1.000
_cell.length_b   1.000
_cell.length_c   1.000
_cell.angle_alpha   90.00
_cell.angle_beta   90.00
_cell.angle_gamma   90.00
#
_symmetry.space_group_name_H-M   'P 1'
#
loop_
_entity.id
_entity.type
_entity.pdbx_description
1 polymer ?
#
loop_
_entity_poly.entity_id
_entity_poly.type
_entity_poly.pdbx_seq_one_letter_code
_entity_poly.pdbx_strand_id
1 'polypeptide(L)'
;MGVNHLIAVIREKFPADERAVDAGKGWRPPPASTDERLAQEVETLLQASAVRLARRVGDLGERVRRPEVVSDRWGLMTELQTFRLDFRSRIGDLVYLTAAAFEDVRREDVVPGHTHQVNAAVALRGATMDLRRSLQGRLERAAKAPPEGLPALARQLEDSLGAFSTMPASLTLRTRDKQRVVELRAQLREAGSRPLLEAEALPQLVQPLLAMLERVAEELTTQLLTAHDRGVWASCGARLEQVSMHLALGSPGAERVLVEALERAGALYGRSAAFDTFLRKHRRATGDGLEEAALRETLETFRERLAALPFH
;
A
#
# COMPACT_ATOMS: atom_id res chain seq x y z
N MET A 1 -7.14 23.58 -7.79
CA MET A 1 -7.69 24.13 -6.54
C MET A 1 -6.66 23.97 -5.43
N GLY A 2 -6.23 25.05 -4.77
CA GLY A 2 -5.28 25.01 -3.65
C GLY A 2 -5.97 24.76 -2.30
N VAL A 3 -5.24 24.24 -1.31
CA VAL A 3 -5.78 23.91 0.03
C VAL A 3 -6.45 25.10 0.70
N ASN A 4 -5.78 26.26 0.66
CA ASN A 4 -6.32 27.49 1.26
C ASN A 4 -7.59 27.96 0.57
N HIS A 5 -7.72 27.73 -0.74
CA HIS A 5 -8.93 28.03 -1.48
C HIS A 5 -10.07 27.08 -1.10
N LEU A 6 -9.82 25.78 -0.93
CA LEU A 6 -10.83 24.85 -0.41
C LEU A 6 -11.31 25.25 1.00
N ILE A 7 -10.38 25.61 1.90
CA ILE A 7 -10.73 26.09 3.25
C ILE A 7 -11.57 27.36 3.17
N ALA A 8 -11.20 28.31 2.30
CA ALA A 8 -11.96 29.53 2.09
C ALA A 8 -13.37 29.26 1.57
N VAL A 9 -13.51 28.39 0.55
CA VAL A 9 -14.82 27.98 0.00
C VAL A 9 -15.68 27.31 1.06
N ILE A 10 -15.12 26.41 1.88
CA ILE A 10 -15.89 25.78 2.96
C ILE A 10 -16.38 26.85 3.95
N ARG A 11 -15.52 27.77 4.37
CA ARG A 11 -15.90 28.84 5.31
C ARG A 11 -16.93 29.81 4.73
N GLU A 12 -16.88 30.06 3.42
CA GLU A 12 -17.81 30.95 2.72
C GLU A 12 -19.18 30.28 2.51
N LYS A 13 -19.19 29.02 2.07
CA LYS A 13 -20.43 28.29 1.73
C LYS A 13 -21.10 27.63 2.94
N PHE A 14 -20.33 27.36 3.99
CA PHE A 14 -20.77 26.70 5.22
C PHE A 14 -20.22 27.48 6.43
N PRO A 15 -20.69 28.73 6.66
CA PRO A 15 -20.18 29.56 7.73
C PRO A 15 -20.40 28.90 9.10
N ALA A 16 -19.35 28.85 9.92
CA ALA A 16 -19.49 28.41 11.30
C ALA A 16 -20.50 29.32 12.00
N ASP A 17 -21.48 28.72 12.70
CA ASP A 17 -22.47 29.47 13.46
C ASP A 17 -21.75 30.26 14.57
N GLU A 18 -21.45 31.54 14.34
CA GLU A 18 -20.97 32.47 15.37
C GLU A 18 -21.96 32.56 16.56
N ARG A 19 -23.21 32.13 16.35
CA ARG A 19 -24.29 32.09 17.34
C ARG A 19 -24.21 30.97 18.37
N ALA A 20 -23.33 29.99 18.21
CA ALA A 20 -23.15 28.93 19.21
C ALA A 20 -22.30 29.37 20.41
N VAL A 21 -21.52 30.45 20.27
CA VAL A 21 -20.71 31.02 21.37
C VAL A 21 -21.53 31.99 22.25
N ASP A 22 -22.64 32.53 21.73
CA ASP A 22 -23.71 33.17 22.50
C ASP A 22 -24.65 32.11 23.09
N ALA A 23 -24.11 31.25 23.96
CA ALA A 23 -24.79 30.13 24.61
C ALA A 23 -25.84 30.58 25.65
N GLY A 24 -26.85 31.35 25.21
CA GLY A 24 -27.89 31.88 26.07
C GLY A 24 -29.32 31.94 25.51
N LYS A 25 -29.58 32.10 24.20
CA LYS A 25 -30.95 32.39 23.72
C LYS A 25 -31.31 31.94 22.29
N GLY A 26 -31.03 30.70 21.90
CA GLY A 26 -31.49 30.18 20.61
C GLY A 26 -32.11 28.79 20.74
N TRP A 27 -33.42 28.69 20.93
CA TRP A 27 -34.13 27.44 20.64
C TRP A 27 -33.98 27.15 19.15
N ARG A 28 -33.31 26.05 18.79
CA ARG A 28 -33.24 25.56 17.42
C ARG A 28 -34.38 24.58 17.21
N PRO A 29 -35.28 24.79 16.23
CA PRO A 29 -36.25 23.77 15.90
C PRO A 29 -35.52 22.49 15.45
N PRO A 30 -35.96 21.31 15.89
CA PRO A 30 -35.40 20.06 15.40
C PRO A 30 -35.57 20.00 13.87
N PRO A 31 -34.64 19.36 13.14
CA PRO A 31 -34.70 19.28 11.69
C PRO A 31 -36.05 18.73 11.23
N ALA A 32 -36.67 19.37 10.25
CA ALA A 32 -38.02 19.07 9.79
C ALA A 32 -38.08 17.79 8.95
N SER A 33 -36.93 17.33 8.43
CA SER A 33 -36.80 16.10 7.66
C SER A 33 -35.48 15.38 7.91
N THR A 34 -35.41 14.13 7.47
CA THR A 34 -34.16 13.34 7.45
C THR A 34 -33.10 14.01 6.58
N ASP A 35 -33.48 14.58 5.44
CA ASP A 35 -32.57 15.28 4.53
C ASP A 35 -31.98 16.53 5.15
N GLU A 36 -32.79 17.29 5.90
CA GLU A 36 -32.32 18.49 6.60
C GLU A 36 -31.35 18.13 7.73
N ARG A 37 -31.61 17.02 8.44
CA ARG A 37 -30.68 16.50 9.46
C ARG A 37 -29.34 16.09 8.83
N LEU A 38 -29.37 15.34 7.73
CA LEU A 38 -28.16 14.89 7.02
C LEU A 38 -27.36 16.08 6.48
N ALA A 39 -28.03 17.10 5.95
CA ALA A 39 -27.38 18.33 5.50
C ALA A 39 -26.64 19.05 6.65
N GLN A 40 -27.25 19.14 7.84
CA GLN A 40 -26.64 19.74 9.03
C GLN A 40 -25.42 18.93 9.53
N GLU A 41 -25.50 17.61 9.48
CA GLU A 41 -24.39 16.71 9.84
C GLU A 41 -23.20 16.87 8.88
N VAL A 42 -23.47 16.94 7.57
CA VAL A 42 -22.46 17.16 6.53
C VAL A 42 -21.82 18.54 6.67
N GLU A 43 -22.60 19.58 6.94
CA GLU A 43 -22.09 20.94 7.20
C GLU A 43 -21.12 20.95 8.40
N THR A 44 -21.52 20.32 9.51
CA THR A 44 -20.68 20.18 10.71
C THR A 44 -19.37 19.46 10.39
N LEU A 45 -19.44 18.38 9.59
CA LEU A 45 -18.27 17.63 9.16
C LEU A 45 -17.33 18.47 8.28
N LEU A 46 -17.87 19.25 7.35
CA LEU A 46 -17.13 20.14 6.45
C LEU A 46 -16.38 21.22 7.26
N GLN A 47 -17.07 21.89 8.18
CA GLN A 47 -16.47 22.91 9.05
C GLN A 47 -15.35 22.35 9.92
N ALA A 48 -15.62 21.23 10.62
CA ALA A 48 -14.61 20.57 11.45
C ALA A 48 -13.38 20.16 10.62
N SER A 49 -13.60 19.72 9.37
CA SER A 49 -12.52 19.37 8.46
C SER A 49 -11.73 20.60 8.00
N ALA A 50 -12.38 21.72 7.67
CA ALA A 50 -11.71 22.97 7.33
C ALA A 50 -10.83 23.50 8.48
N VAL A 51 -11.30 23.44 9.73
CA VAL A 51 -10.52 23.82 10.92
C VAL A 51 -9.28 22.94 11.06
N ARG A 52 -9.44 21.61 10.95
CA ARG A 52 -8.32 20.66 11.04
C ARG A 52 -7.30 20.85 9.91
N LEU A 53 -7.76 21.12 8.70
CA LEU A 53 -6.90 21.38 7.54
C LEU A 53 -6.11 22.68 7.72
N ALA A 54 -6.77 23.76 8.18
CA ALA A 54 -6.12 25.04 8.45
C ALA A 54 -5.01 24.92 9.49
N ARG A 55 -5.27 24.22 10.61
CA ARG A 55 -4.26 23.96 11.65
C ARG A 55 -3.04 23.24 11.08
N ARG A 56 -3.25 22.19 10.27
CA ARG A 56 -2.15 21.42 9.68
C ARG A 56 -1.31 22.20 8.67
N VAL A 57 -1.94 23.08 7.88
CA VAL A 57 -1.21 23.99 6.99
C VAL A 57 -0.34 24.93 7.81
N GLY A 58 -0.86 25.45 8.93
CA GLY A 58 -0.09 26.24 9.90
C GLY A 58 1.10 25.45 10.47
N ASP A 59 0.85 24.25 10.99
CA ASP A 59 1.89 23.38 11.57
C ASP A 59 2.97 23.02 10.53
N LEU A 60 2.60 22.79 9.27
CA LEU A 60 3.57 22.58 8.19
C LEU A 60 4.40 23.83 7.95
N GLY A 61 3.77 25.00 7.90
CA GLY A 61 4.46 26.28 7.74
C GLY A 61 5.50 26.52 8.83
N GLU A 62 5.19 26.14 10.07
CA GLU A 62 6.14 26.19 11.18
C GLU A 62 7.28 25.17 11.03
N ARG A 63 6.96 23.90 10.69
CA ARG A 63 7.98 22.85 10.50
C ARG A 63 8.95 23.17 9.36
N VAL A 64 8.44 23.68 8.23
CA VAL A 64 9.27 24.05 7.07
C VAL A 64 10.11 25.29 7.32
N ARG A 65 9.86 26.07 8.38
CA ARG A 65 10.74 27.18 8.80
C ARG A 65 11.86 26.74 9.73
N ARG A 66 11.87 25.50 10.21
CA ARG A 66 12.89 24.99 11.12
C ARG A 66 14.22 24.79 10.37
N PRO A 67 15.34 25.36 10.83
CA PRO A 67 16.64 25.27 10.14
C PRO A 67 17.08 23.83 9.87
N GLU A 68 16.79 22.91 10.79
CA GLU A 68 17.15 21.50 10.70
C GLU A 68 16.42 20.79 9.54
N VAL A 69 15.21 21.25 9.19
CA VAL A 69 14.41 20.69 8.11
C VAL A 69 14.79 21.31 6.76
N VAL A 70 15.10 22.61 6.74
CA VAL A 70 15.45 23.32 5.50
C VAL A 70 16.86 23.01 5.02
N SER A 71 17.79 22.82 5.96
CA SER A 71 19.19 22.49 5.64
C SER A 71 19.36 21.08 5.09
N ASP A 72 18.49 20.13 5.45
CA ASP A 72 18.47 18.78 4.89
C ASP A 72 17.39 18.62 3.81
N ARG A 73 17.83 18.44 2.56
CA ARG A 73 16.95 18.22 1.40
C ARG A 73 16.03 17.00 1.59
N TRP A 74 16.50 15.93 2.24
CA TRP A 74 15.70 14.72 2.46
C TRP A 74 14.66 14.94 3.56
N GLY A 75 15.03 15.63 4.64
CA GLY A 75 14.12 16.11 5.69
C GLY A 75 12.97 16.94 5.12
N LEU A 76 13.26 17.98 4.34
CA LEU A 76 12.23 18.82 3.71
C LEU A 76 11.30 18.01 2.81
N MET A 77 11.84 17.14 1.95
CA MET A 77 11.05 16.31 1.04
C MET A 77 10.19 15.29 1.79
N THR A 78 10.64 14.81 2.95
CA THR A 78 9.88 13.92 3.82
C THR A 78 8.69 14.63 4.45
N GLU A 79 8.88 15.85 4.95
CA GLU A 79 7.79 16.68 5.50
C GLU A 79 6.73 17.00 4.44
N LEU A 80 7.16 17.42 3.25
CA LEU A 80 6.26 17.73 2.14
C LEU A 80 5.46 16.52 1.66
N GLN A 81 6.11 15.35 1.53
CA GLN A 81 5.42 14.13 1.12
C GLN A 81 4.43 13.66 2.21
N THR A 82 4.83 13.69 3.48
CA THR A 82 3.98 13.30 4.62
C THR A 82 2.73 14.16 4.67
N PHE A 83 2.91 15.48 4.57
CA PHE A 83 1.78 16.41 4.49
C PHE A 83 0.88 16.12 3.29
N ARG A 84 1.44 15.90 2.10
CA ARG A 84 0.66 15.62 0.88
C ARG A 84 -0.17 14.33 1.02
N LEU A 85 0.39 13.28 1.60
CA LEU A 85 -0.30 12.00 1.80
C LEU A 85 -1.44 12.13 2.80
N ASP A 86 -1.18 12.74 3.96
CA ASP A 86 -2.20 12.99 4.97
C ASP A 86 -3.32 13.89 4.45
N PHE A 87 -2.96 14.95 3.72
CA PHE A 87 -3.92 15.86 3.11
C PHE A 87 -4.83 15.14 2.10
N ARG A 88 -4.25 14.32 1.21
CA ARG A 88 -5.00 13.51 0.25
C ARG A 88 -5.95 12.54 0.94
N SER A 89 -5.49 11.87 2.01
CA SER A 89 -6.33 10.97 2.80
C SER A 89 -7.53 11.69 3.36
N ARG A 90 -7.32 12.85 3.99
CA ARG A 90 -8.39 13.63 4.65
C ARG A 90 -9.42 14.18 3.67
N ILE A 91 -9.00 14.67 2.51
CA ILE A 91 -9.96 15.06 1.47
C ILE A 91 -10.72 13.83 0.99
N GLY A 92 -10.04 12.71 0.78
CA GLY A 92 -10.71 11.46 0.38
C GLY A 92 -11.76 11.03 1.41
N ASP A 93 -11.45 11.10 2.69
CA ASP A 93 -12.38 10.81 3.77
C ASP A 93 -13.55 11.80 3.79
N LEU A 94 -13.29 13.09 3.59
CA LEU A 94 -14.34 14.11 3.52
C LEU A 94 -15.30 13.84 2.36
N VAL A 95 -14.78 13.62 1.15
CA VAL A 95 -15.59 13.33 -0.05
C VAL A 95 -16.42 12.06 0.17
N TYR A 96 -15.78 11.00 0.67
CA TYR A 96 -16.46 9.74 0.94
C TYR A 96 -17.57 9.90 1.98
N LEU A 97 -17.28 10.49 3.14
CA LEU A 97 -18.26 10.64 4.22
C LEU A 97 -19.42 11.55 3.82
N THR A 98 -19.16 12.61 3.03
CA THR A 98 -20.24 13.45 2.50
C THR A 98 -21.12 12.69 1.52
N ALA A 99 -20.56 11.91 0.59
CA ALA A 99 -21.36 11.14 -0.36
C ALA A 99 -22.12 9.98 0.33
N ALA A 100 -21.47 9.27 1.24
CA ALA A 100 -22.04 8.17 2.00
C ALA A 100 -23.17 8.58 2.95
N ALA A 101 -23.30 9.87 3.26
CA ALA A 101 -24.44 10.39 4.01
C ALA A 101 -25.75 10.37 3.21
N PHE A 102 -25.67 10.40 1.87
CA PHE A 102 -26.84 10.49 0.99
C PHE A 102 -27.14 9.19 0.23
N GLU A 103 -26.13 8.35 -0.03
CA GLU A 103 -26.28 7.13 -0.81
C GLU A 103 -25.27 6.05 -0.40
N ASP A 104 -25.60 4.78 -0.65
CA ASP A 104 -24.66 3.66 -0.48
C ASP A 104 -23.62 3.68 -1.62
N VAL A 105 -22.48 4.33 -1.36
CA VAL A 105 -21.39 4.52 -2.31
C VAL A 105 -20.11 3.85 -1.82
N ARG A 106 -19.30 3.34 -2.74
CA ARG A 106 -17.96 2.83 -2.41
C ARG A 106 -16.92 3.92 -2.57
N ARG A 107 -15.82 3.81 -1.81
CA ARG A 107 -14.67 4.74 -1.92
C ARG A 107 -14.09 4.81 -3.32
N GLU A 108 -14.08 3.68 -4.05
CA GLU A 108 -13.60 3.59 -5.42
C GLU A 108 -14.42 4.42 -6.42
N ASP A 109 -15.71 4.63 -6.13
CA ASP A 109 -16.63 5.36 -7.02
C ASP A 109 -16.57 6.88 -6.80
N VAL A 110 -16.32 7.32 -5.56
CA VAL A 110 -16.44 8.74 -5.18
C VAL A 110 -15.12 9.43 -4.87
N VAL A 111 -14.08 8.71 -4.45
CA VAL A 111 -12.81 9.33 -4.03
C VAL A 111 -11.84 9.44 -5.22
N PRO A 112 -11.47 10.67 -5.65
CA PRO A 112 -10.65 10.85 -6.84
C PRO A 112 -9.28 10.17 -6.76
N GLY A 113 -9.04 9.24 -7.69
CA GLY A 113 -7.78 8.50 -7.81
C GLY A 113 -7.56 7.45 -6.70
N HIS A 114 -8.60 7.05 -5.97
CA HIS A 114 -8.51 5.97 -4.98
C HIS A 114 -8.00 4.67 -5.62
N THR A 115 -8.58 4.26 -6.74
CA THR A 115 -8.18 3.05 -7.49
C THR A 115 -6.71 3.09 -7.91
N HIS A 116 -6.23 4.23 -8.40
CA HIS A 116 -4.80 4.39 -8.74
C HIS A 116 -3.90 4.25 -7.51
N GLN A 117 -4.31 4.78 -6.37
CA GLN A 117 -3.56 4.68 -5.12
C GLN A 117 -3.52 3.23 -4.60
N VAL A 118 -4.65 2.51 -4.64
CA VAL A 118 -4.74 1.09 -4.28
C VAL A 118 -3.85 0.26 -5.20
N ASN A 119 -3.96 0.44 -6.53
CA ASN A 119 -3.14 -0.30 -7.50
C ASN A 119 -1.65 -0.03 -7.34
N ALA A 120 -1.27 1.23 -7.09
CA ALA A 120 0.13 1.59 -6.83
C ALA A 120 0.66 0.95 -5.53
N ALA A 121 -0.18 0.83 -4.50
CA ALA A 121 0.17 0.16 -3.25
C ALA A 121 0.29 -1.35 -3.40
N VAL A 122 -0.61 -2.00 -4.15
CA VAL A 122 -0.50 -3.43 -4.50
C VAL A 122 0.82 -3.69 -5.24
N ALA A 123 1.13 -2.87 -6.25
CA ALA A 123 2.37 -2.99 -7.00
C ALA A 123 3.62 -2.78 -6.13
N LEU A 124 3.61 -1.78 -5.24
CA LEU A 124 4.72 -1.53 -4.32
C LEU A 124 4.90 -2.67 -3.32
N ARG A 125 3.81 -3.22 -2.75
CA ARG A 125 3.87 -4.39 -1.85
C ARG A 125 4.55 -5.56 -2.55
N GLY A 126 4.12 -5.89 -3.77
CA GLY A 126 4.72 -6.97 -4.53
C GLY A 126 6.20 -6.76 -4.84
N ALA A 127 6.56 -5.57 -5.34
CA ALA A 127 7.95 -5.21 -5.64
C ALA A 127 8.86 -5.26 -4.40
N THR A 128 8.34 -4.81 -3.26
CA THR A 128 9.02 -4.84 -1.96
C THR A 128 9.32 -6.27 -1.52
N MET A 129 8.35 -7.18 -1.67
CA MET A 129 8.49 -8.58 -1.29
C MET A 129 9.40 -9.37 -2.25
N ASP A 130 9.36 -9.05 -3.55
CA ASP A 130 10.32 -9.60 -4.51
C ASP A 130 11.74 -9.15 -4.22
N LEU A 131 11.95 -7.87 -3.91
CA LEU A 131 13.25 -7.36 -3.50
C LEU A 131 13.73 -8.06 -2.23
N ARG A 132 12.89 -8.15 -1.19
CA ARG A 132 13.22 -8.83 0.06
C ARG A 132 13.67 -10.26 -0.17
N ARG A 133 12.90 -11.06 -0.94
CA ARG A 133 13.28 -12.44 -1.30
C ARG A 133 14.63 -12.49 -2.04
N SER A 134 14.82 -11.58 -3.00
CA SER A 134 16.03 -11.47 -3.82
C SER A 134 17.27 -11.19 -2.95
N LEU A 135 17.15 -10.28 -1.99
CA LEU A 135 18.22 -9.94 -1.05
C LEU A 135 18.50 -11.08 -0.07
N GLN A 136 17.46 -11.72 0.50
CA GLN A 136 17.59 -12.86 1.40
C GLN A 136 18.34 -14.03 0.75
N GLY A 137 17.95 -14.44 -0.46
CA GLY A 137 18.65 -15.51 -1.18
C GLY A 137 20.10 -15.17 -1.53
N ARG A 138 20.47 -13.88 -1.59
CA ARG A 138 21.87 -13.45 -1.72
C ARG A 138 22.63 -13.53 -0.41
N LEU A 139 22.00 -13.17 0.71
CA LEU A 139 22.59 -13.32 2.04
C LEU A 139 22.81 -14.80 2.41
N GLU A 140 21.89 -15.68 2.05
CA GLU A 140 22.07 -17.14 2.22
C GLU A 140 23.27 -17.68 1.43
N ARG A 141 23.53 -17.12 0.24
CA ARG A 141 24.74 -17.42 -0.54
C ARG A 141 25.98 -16.81 0.10
N ALA A 142 25.89 -15.58 0.64
CA ALA A 142 26.99 -14.91 1.33
C ALA A 142 27.46 -15.69 2.56
N ALA A 143 26.53 -16.27 3.33
CA ALA A 143 26.84 -17.10 4.50
C ALA A 143 27.69 -18.35 4.18
N LYS A 144 27.72 -18.78 2.91
CA LYS A 144 28.48 -19.96 2.44
C LYS A 144 29.69 -19.57 1.58
N ALA A 145 29.86 -18.29 1.27
CA ALA A 145 30.89 -17.82 0.36
C ALA A 145 32.18 -17.51 1.11
N PRO A 146 33.35 -17.76 0.49
CA PRO A 146 34.62 -17.31 1.05
C PRO A 146 34.74 -15.77 0.98
N PRO A 147 35.59 -15.13 1.82
CA PRO A 147 35.76 -13.67 1.88
C PRO A 147 36.01 -12.97 0.53
N GLU A 148 36.69 -13.65 -0.40
CA GLU A 148 37.00 -13.20 -1.76
C GLU A 148 35.75 -13.12 -2.66
N GLY A 149 34.73 -13.94 -2.37
CA GLY A 149 33.47 -14.00 -3.12
C GLY A 149 32.44 -12.97 -2.68
N LEU A 150 32.58 -12.40 -1.48
CA LEU A 150 31.64 -11.45 -0.90
C LEU A 150 31.54 -10.12 -1.68
N PRO A 151 32.64 -9.50 -2.18
CA PRO A 151 32.53 -8.31 -3.02
C PRO A 151 31.70 -8.51 -4.29
N ALA A 152 31.71 -9.71 -4.89
CA ALA A 152 30.84 -10.02 -6.04
C ALA A 152 29.37 -10.07 -5.63
N LEU A 153 29.05 -10.63 -4.46
CA LEU A 153 27.69 -10.62 -3.92
C LEU A 153 27.22 -9.21 -3.54
N ALA A 154 28.12 -8.35 -3.04
CA ALA A 154 27.83 -6.93 -2.78
C ALA A 154 27.35 -6.20 -4.04
N ARG A 155 28.04 -6.42 -5.18
CA ARG A 155 27.65 -5.87 -6.49
C ARG A 155 26.28 -6.38 -6.94
N GLN A 156 26.02 -7.68 -6.82
CA GLN A 156 24.70 -8.25 -7.16
C GLN A 156 23.56 -7.72 -6.28
N LEU A 157 23.83 -7.40 -5.02
CA LEU A 157 22.88 -6.74 -4.12
C LEU A 157 22.64 -5.30 -4.59
N GLU A 158 23.69 -4.56 -4.94
CA GLU A 158 23.60 -3.19 -5.49
C GLU A 158 22.79 -3.14 -6.80
N ASP A 159 23.02 -4.09 -7.71
CA ASP A 159 22.25 -4.24 -8.96
C ASP A 159 20.77 -4.48 -8.68
N SER A 160 20.45 -5.30 -7.67
CA SER A 160 19.06 -5.59 -7.28
C SER A 160 18.34 -4.35 -6.77
N LEU A 161 19.03 -3.53 -5.97
CA LEU A 161 18.51 -2.24 -5.52
C LEU A 161 18.40 -1.24 -6.66
N GLY A 162 19.33 -1.27 -7.62
CA GLY A 162 19.27 -0.47 -8.84
C GLY A 162 18.05 -0.80 -9.69
N ALA A 163 17.81 -2.09 -9.95
CA ALA A 163 16.64 -2.57 -10.67
C ALA A 163 15.34 -2.22 -9.94
N PHE A 164 15.29 -2.35 -8.62
CA PHE A 164 14.12 -1.91 -7.84
C PHE A 164 13.87 -0.40 -7.97
N SER A 165 14.93 0.42 -7.90
CA SER A 165 14.81 1.89 -7.95
C SER A 165 14.29 2.41 -9.30
N THR A 166 14.40 1.64 -10.38
CA THR A 166 13.88 2.01 -11.70
C THR A 166 12.45 1.52 -11.95
N MET A 167 11.90 0.67 -11.08
CA MET A 167 10.52 0.20 -11.22
C MET A 167 9.52 1.33 -10.98
N PRO A 168 8.42 1.41 -11.76
CA PRO A 168 7.35 2.37 -11.51
C PRO A 168 6.78 2.27 -10.08
N ALA A 169 6.69 1.06 -9.53
CA ALA A 169 6.20 0.81 -8.18
C ALA A 169 7.04 1.53 -7.09
N SER A 170 8.35 1.67 -7.30
CA SER A 170 9.26 2.32 -6.35
C SER A 170 8.97 3.83 -6.20
N LEU A 171 8.27 4.44 -7.16
CA LEU A 171 7.89 5.85 -7.10
C LEU A 171 6.92 6.13 -5.94
N THR A 172 6.14 5.12 -5.52
CA THR A 172 5.20 5.21 -4.39
C THR A 172 5.90 5.13 -3.03
N LEU A 173 7.15 4.70 -2.98
CA LEU A 173 7.92 4.60 -1.74
C LEU A 173 8.05 5.98 -1.05
N ARG A 174 8.04 5.99 0.28
CA ARG A 174 8.23 7.22 1.04
C ARG A 174 9.65 7.74 0.85
N THR A 175 9.82 9.05 0.93
CA THR A 175 11.10 9.76 0.73
C THR A 175 12.18 9.21 1.65
N ARG A 176 11.87 9.02 2.93
CA ARG A 176 12.80 8.41 3.91
C ARG A 176 13.23 7.00 3.51
N ASP A 177 12.31 6.18 3.04
CA ASP A 177 12.61 4.81 2.63
C ASP A 177 13.42 4.80 1.31
N LYS A 178 13.15 5.72 0.38
CA LYS A 178 13.97 5.94 -0.83
C LYS A 178 15.40 6.35 -0.49
N GLN A 179 15.56 7.28 0.46
CA GLN A 179 16.87 7.68 0.95
C GLN A 179 17.65 6.46 1.46
N ARG A 180 17.00 5.60 2.25
CA ARG A 180 17.64 4.38 2.77
C ARG A 180 18.10 3.42 1.67
N VAL A 181 17.32 3.28 0.60
CA VAL A 181 17.71 2.48 -0.58
C VAL A 181 18.95 3.08 -1.25
N VAL A 182 19.00 4.40 -1.42
CA VAL A 182 20.14 5.11 -2.04
C VAL A 182 21.40 4.98 -1.18
N GLU A 183 21.29 5.19 0.12
CA GLU A 183 22.40 5.04 1.07
C GLU A 183 22.98 3.63 1.05
N LEU A 184 22.13 2.60 1.12
CA LEU A 184 22.59 1.22 1.08
C LEU A 184 23.23 0.88 -0.27
N ARG A 185 22.72 1.39 -1.39
CA ARG A 185 23.37 1.22 -2.71
C ARG A 185 24.79 1.77 -2.72
N ALA A 186 25.01 2.95 -2.14
CA ALA A 186 26.34 3.53 -2.04
C ALA A 186 27.28 2.66 -1.18
N GLN A 187 26.79 2.18 -0.04
CA GLN A 187 27.54 1.28 0.86
C GLN A 187 27.89 -0.05 0.20
N LEU A 188 26.96 -0.66 -0.54
CA LEU A 188 27.19 -1.91 -1.27
C LEU A 188 28.15 -1.73 -2.44
N ARG A 189 28.12 -0.57 -3.11
CA ARG A 189 29.09 -0.24 -4.16
C ARG A 189 30.50 -0.15 -3.59
N GLU A 190 30.67 0.49 -2.43
CA GLU A 190 31.94 0.55 -1.73
C GLU A 190 32.39 -0.84 -1.26
N ALA A 191 31.49 -1.64 -0.66
CA ALA A 191 31.82 -3.01 -0.27
C ALA A 191 32.24 -3.87 -1.48
N GLY A 192 31.59 -3.68 -2.62
CA GLY A 192 31.89 -4.38 -3.86
C GLY A 192 33.20 -3.98 -4.55
N SER A 193 33.81 -2.84 -4.18
CA SER A 193 35.12 -2.42 -4.69
C SER A 193 36.28 -2.92 -3.83
N ARG A 194 36.01 -3.44 -2.63
CA ARG A 194 37.04 -4.01 -1.75
C ARG A 194 37.51 -5.37 -2.27
N PRO A 195 38.79 -5.73 -2.06
CA PRO A 195 39.30 -7.04 -2.48
C PRO A 195 38.75 -8.20 -1.64
N LEU A 196 38.42 -7.93 -0.37
CA LEU A 196 37.96 -8.89 0.63
C LEU A 196 36.92 -8.21 1.51
N LEU A 197 35.97 -8.99 2.03
CA LEU A 197 35.03 -8.55 3.06
C LEU A 197 34.98 -9.57 4.19
N GLU A 198 34.63 -9.11 5.38
CA GLU A 198 34.29 -9.98 6.50
C GLU A 198 32.93 -10.66 6.27
N ALA A 199 32.76 -11.87 6.80
CA ALA A 199 31.55 -12.67 6.62
C ALA A 199 30.27 -11.92 7.04
N GLU A 200 30.34 -11.12 8.11
CA GLU A 200 29.21 -10.38 8.67
C GLU A 200 28.94 -9.04 7.99
N ALA A 201 29.83 -8.57 7.10
CA ALA A 201 29.72 -7.24 6.51
C ALA A 201 28.43 -7.07 5.68
N LEU A 202 28.07 -8.05 4.85
CA LEU A 202 26.86 -7.97 4.03
C LEU A 202 25.56 -8.11 4.85
N PRO A 203 25.44 -9.09 5.78
CA PRO A 203 24.31 -9.14 6.70
C PRO A 203 24.08 -7.83 7.45
N GLN A 204 25.12 -7.24 8.03
CA GLN A 204 25.01 -5.99 8.80
C GLN A 204 24.49 -4.81 7.95
N LEU A 205 24.91 -4.73 6.68
CA LEU A 205 24.45 -3.70 5.76
C LEU A 205 22.99 -3.90 5.31
N VAL A 206 22.61 -5.14 4.99
CA VAL A 206 21.35 -5.44 4.30
C VAL A 206 20.18 -5.67 5.25
N GLN A 207 20.41 -6.23 6.45
CA GLN A 207 19.35 -6.56 7.40
C GLN A 207 18.43 -5.37 7.77
N PRO A 208 18.95 -4.15 8.01
CA PRO A 208 18.08 -3.00 8.27
C PRO A 208 17.14 -2.68 7.10
N LEU A 209 17.57 -2.91 5.86
CA LEU A 209 16.71 -2.73 4.70
C LEU A 209 15.64 -3.83 4.64
N LEU A 210 15.97 -5.08 4.96
CA LEU A 210 14.97 -6.17 4.99
C LEU A 210 13.84 -5.87 5.97
N ALA A 211 14.18 -5.39 7.17
CA ALA A 211 13.20 -4.97 8.17
C ALA A 211 12.35 -3.77 7.68
N MET A 212 12.98 -2.81 7.00
CA MET A 212 12.25 -1.69 6.39
C MET A 212 11.25 -2.15 5.32
N LEU A 213 11.65 -3.05 4.42
CA LEU A 213 10.78 -3.58 3.36
C LEU A 213 9.56 -4.31 3.96
N GLU A 214 9.76 -5.10 5.01
CA GLU A 214 8.68 -5.79 5.72
C GLU A 214 7.69 -4.79 6.34
N ARG A 215 8.20 -3.78 7.06
CA ARG A 215 7.39 -2.70 7.60
C ARG A 215 6.60 -1.97 6.50
N VAL A 216 7.22 -1.67 5.36
CA VAL A 216 6.52 -1.01 4.24
C VAL A 216 5.38 -1.88 3.73
N ALA A 217 5.60 -3.18 3.53
CA ALA A 217 4.55 -4.10 3.09
C ALA A 217 3.40 -4.21 4.09
N GLU A 218 3.72 -4.25 5.39
CA GLU A 218 2.73 -4.29 6.48
C GLU A 218 1.92 -2.99 6.58
N GLU A 219 2.58 -1.82 6.53
CA GLU A 219 1.92 -0.52 6.54
C GLU A 219 0.96 -0.36 5.36
N LEU A 220 1.37 -0.75 4.15
CA LEU A 220 0.48 -0.71 2.97
C LEU A 220 -0.73 -1.64 3.16
N THR A 221 -0.49 -2.82 3.70
CA THR A 221 -1.53 -3.84 3.90
C THR A 221 -2.58 -3.36 4.91
N THR A 222 -2.13 -2.84 6.04
CA THR A 222 -2.99 -2.42 7.16
C THR A 222 -3.70 -1.09 6.90
N GLN A 223 -3.01 -0.10 6.33
CA GLN A 223 -3.54 1.27 6.21
C GLN A 223 -4.37 1.49 4.95
N LEU A 224 -4.11 0.74 3.87
CA LEU A 224 -4.69 1.04 2.55
C LEU A 224 -5.33 -0.17 1.88
N LEU A 225 -4.73 -1.36 1.99
CA LEU A 225 -5.15 -2.52 1.21
C LEU A 225 -6.14 -3.45 1.93
N THR A 226 -6.52 -3.18 3.19
CA THR A 226 -7.42 -4.06 3.96
C THR A 226 -8.73 -4.37 3.23
N ALA A 227 -9.45 -3.36 2.76
CA ALA A 227 -10.72 -3.55 2.05
C ALA A 227 -10.51 -4.23 0.69
N HIS A 228 -9.51 -3.77 -0.07
CA HIS A 228 -9.13 -4.36 -1.35
C HIS A 228 -8.82 -5.86 -1.21
N ASP A 229 -7.95 -6.23 -0.28
CA ASP A 229 -7.50 -7.61 -0.12
C ASP A 229 -8.63 -8.53 0.34
N ARG A 230 -9.53 -8.05 1.21
CA ARG A 230 -10.75 -8.81 1.57
C ARG A 230 -11.64 -9.03 0.34
N GLY A 231 -11.80 -8.01 -0.51
CA GLY A 231 -12.56 -8.13 -1.76
C GLY A 231 -11.92 -9.12 -2.75
N VAL A 232 -10.59 -9.09 -2.90
CA VAL A 232 -9.86 -10.04 -3.72
C VAL A 232 -9.98 -11.46 -3.16
N TRP A 233 -9.83 -11.63 -1.84
CA TRP A 233 -9.96 -12.91 -1.17
C TRP A 233 -11.35 -13.52 -1.35
N ALA A 234 -12.41 -12.76 -1.08
CA ALA A 234 -13.79 -13.21 -1.25
C ALA A 234 -14.07 -13.61 -2.70
N SER A 235 -13.58 -12.83 -3.66
CA SER A 235 -13.75 -13.18 -5.05
C SER A 235 -12.93 -14.39 -5.49
N CYS A 236 -11.73 -14.60 -4.95
CA CYS A 236 -10.98 -15.82 -5.20
C CYS A 236 -11.77 -17.02 -4.69
N GLY A 237 -12.31 -16.96 -3.46
CA GLY A 237 -13.18 -17.99 -2.92
C GLY A 237 -14.36 -18.32 -3.84
N ALA A 238 -15.10 -17.30 -4.29
CA ALA A 238 -16.21 -17.51 -5.22
C ALA A 238 -15.78 -18.17 -6.54
N ARG A 239 -14.60 -17.85 -7.07
CA ARG A 239 -14.05 -18.50 -8.27
C ARG A 239 -13.66 -19.95 -8.01
N LEU A 240 -13.08 -20.28 -6.85
CA LEU A 240 -12.73 -21.67 -6.51
C LEU A 240 -13.97 -22.57 -6.37
N GLU A 241 -15.08 -22.01 -5.88
CA GLU A 241 -16.37 -22.71 -5.89
C GLU A 241 -16.88 -22.95 -7.32
N GLN A 242 -16.70 -21.99 -8.23
CA GLN A 242 -17.01 -22.19 -9.65
C GLN A 242 -16.14 -23.27 -10.30
N VAL A 243 -14.84 -23.35 -9.96
CA VAL A 243 -13.96 -24.45 -10.43
C VAL A 243 -14.52 -25.80 -9.98
N SER A 244 -14.92 -25.91 -8.71
CA SER A 244 -15.49 -27.15 -8.15
C SER A 244 -16.78 -27.55 -8.87
N MET A 245 -17.64 -26.59 -9.17
CA MET A 245 -18.85 -26.82 -9.95
C MET A 245 -18.52 -27.34 -11.35
N HIS A 246 -17.57 -26.74 -12.07
CA HIS A 246 -17.17 -27.21 -13.40
C HIS A 246 -16.58 -28.63 -13.36
N LEU A 247 -15.77 -28.94 -12.34
CA LEU A 247 -15.24 -30.29 -12.12
C LEU A 247 -16.34 -31.31 -11.85
N ALA A 248 -17.31 -30.98 -11.00
CA ALA A 248 -18.42 -31.86 -10.67
C ALA A 248 -19.31 -32.15 -11.90
N LEU A 249 -19.43 -31.17 -12.81
CA LEU A 249 -20.19 -31.28 -14.05
C LEU A 249 -19.39 -31.87 -15.23
N GLY A 250 -18.10 -32.21 -15.05
CA GLY A 250 -17.22 -32.67 -16.14
C GLY A 250 -17.02 -31.62 -17.24
N SER A 251 -17.16 -30.34 -16.90
CA SER A 251 -17.09 -29.22 -17.84
C SER A 251 -15.63 -28.78 -18.07
N PRO A 252 -15.23 -28.48 -19.33
CA PRO A 252 -13.88 -28.00 -19.64
C PRO A 252 -13.59 -26.59 -19.08
N GLY A 253 -14.59 -25.91 -18.50
CA GLY A 253 -14.44 -24.57 -17.94
C GLY A 253 -13.59 -24.49 -16.67
N ALA A 254 -13.30 -25.62 -16.01
CA ALA A 254 -12.60 -25.65 -14.72
C ALA A 254 -11.20 -25.03 -14.78
N GLU A 255 -10.43 -25.34 -15.83
CA GLU A 255 -9.09 -24.80 -16.05
C GLU A 255 -9.10 -23.29 -16.21
N ARG A 256 -9.92 -22.77 -17.12
CA ARG A 256 -10.04 -21.33 -17.35
C ARG A 256 -10.39 -20.57 -16.06
N VAL A 257 -11.38 -21.06 -15.31
CA VAL A 257 -11.81 -20.40 -14.06
C VAL A 257 -10.72 -20.47 -12.99
N LEU A 258 -9.94 -21.55 -12.92
CA LEU A 258 -8.81 -21.67 -12.01
C LEU A 258 -7.69 -20.69 -12.36
N VAL A 259 -7.38 -20.53 -13.66
CA VAL A 259 -6.40 -19.54 -14.13
C VAL A 259 -6.85 -18.12 -13.78
N GLU A 260 -8.12 -17.77 -14.04
CA GLU A 260 -8.68 -16.48 -13.65
C GLU A 260 -8.57 -16.22 -12.12
N ALA A 261 -8.79 -17.27 -11.32
CA ALA A 261 -8.64 -17.18 -9.87
C ALA A 261 -7.17 -16.93 -9.46
N LEU A 262 -6.21 -17.59 -10.11
CA LEU A 262 -4.78 -17.42 -9.86
C LEU A 262 -4.29 -16.03 -10.28
N GLU A 263 -4.72 -15.54 -11.43
CA GLU A 263 -4.42 -14.17 -11.90
C GLU A 263 -4.94 -13.14 -10.91
N ARG A 264 -6.19 -13.29 -10.46
CA ARG A 264 -6.80 -12.39 -9.48
C ARG A 264 -6.11 -12.45 -8.12
N ALA A 265 -5.74 -13.64 -7.66
CA ALA A 265 -4.96 -13.82 -6.44
C ALA A 265 -3.57 -13.19 -6.51
N GLY A 266 -3.05 -12.91 -7.71
CA GLY A 266 -1.84 -12.11 -7.90
C GLY A 266 -1.89 -10.75 -7.21
N ALA A 267 -3.07 -10.17 -7.01
CA ALA A 267 -3.23 -8.91 -6.28
C ALA A 267 -2.99 -9.04 -4.75
N LEU A 268 -3.03 -10.27 -4.20
CA LEU A 268 -2.69 -10.58 -2.82
C LEU A 268 -1.19 -10.87 -2.62
N TYR A 269 -0.39 -10.81 -3.69
CA TYR A 269 1.04 -11.07 -3.61
C TYR A 269 1.74 -10.14 -2.61
N GLY A 270 2.60 -10.74 -1.80
CA GLY A 270 3.30 -10.09 -0.70
C GLY A 270 2.56 -10.10 0.64
N ARG A 271 1.37 -10.74 0.72
CA ARG A 271 0.63 -10.88 1.99
C ARG A 271 1.11 -12.06 2.85
N SER A 272 1.63 -13.12 2.22
CA SER A 272 2.16 -14.29 2.91
C SER A 272 3.22 -14.98 2.06
N ALA A 273 4.38 -15.29 2.65
CA ALA A 273 5.47 -15.96 1.95
C ALA A 273 5.08 -17.35 1.40
N ALA A 274 4.22 -18.08 2.12
CA ALA A 274 3.71 -19.38 1.69
C ALA A 274 2.78 -19.23 0.48
N PHE A 275 1.87 -18.25 0.52
CA PHE A 275 0.96 -17.94 -0.59
C PHE A 275 1.73 -17.47 -1.83
N ASP A 276 2.73 -16.61 -1.64
CA ASP A 276 3.57 -16.11 -2.73
C ASP A 276 4.36 -17.24 -3.41
N THR A 277 4.81 -18.23 -2.64
CA THR A 277 5.50 -19.41 -3.18
C THR A 277 4.57 -20.24 -4.06
N PHE A 278 3.33 -20.47 -3.59
CA PHE A 278 2.28 -21.10 -4.38
C PHE A 278 2.01 -20.32 -5.68
N LEU A 279 1.76 -19.01 -5.62
CA LEU A 279 1.47 -18.19 -6.81
C LEU A 279 2.61 -18.23 -7.84
N ARG A 280 3.88 -18.21 -7.40
CA ARG A 280 5.04 -18.29 -8.31
C ARG A 280 5.16 -19.64 -9.00
N LYS A 281 4.87 -20.73 -8.30
CA LYS A 281 4.89 -22.09 -8.87
C LYS A 281 3.86 -22.17 -10.01
N HIS A 282 2.64 -21.68 -9.77
CA HIS A 282 1.54 -21.82 -10.72
C HIS A 282 1.52 -20.75 -11.83
N ARG A 283 2.17 -19.59 -11.67
CA ARG A 283 2.37 -18.62 -12.76
C ARG A 283 3.20 -19.18 -13.94
N ARG A 284 4.06 -20.16 -13.68
CA ARG A 284 4.93 -20.78 -14.70
C ARG A 284 4.26 -21.96 -15.42
N ALA A 285 3.18 -22.50 -14.87
CA ALA A 285 2.53 -23.72 -15.35
C ALA A 285 1.39 -23.47 -16.35
N THR A 286 0.98 -22.22 -16.55
CA THR A 286 -0.22 -21.81 -17.31
C THR A 286 -0.13 -22.00 -18.84
N GLY A 287 0.81 -22.80 -19.35
CA GLY A 287 1.05 -23.01 -20.77
C GLY A 287 0.84 -24.45 -21.26
N ASP A 288 0.91 -25.44 -20.36
CA ASP A 288 0.61 -26.83 -20.65
C ASP A 288 -0.72 -27.16 -19.97
N GLY A 289 -1.73 -27.56 -20.75
CA GLY A 289 -3.06 -27.86 -20.24
C GLY A 289 -3.00 -28.79 -19.02
N LEU A 290 -3.67 -28.41 -17.94
CA LEU A 290 -3.64 -29.19 -16.70
C LEU A 290 -4.52 -30.44 -16.83
N GLU A 291 -3.94 -31.62 -16.60
CA GLU A 291 -4.73 -32.83 -16.41
C GLU A 291 -5.69 -32.68 -15.21
N GLU A 292 -6.86 -33.33 -15.27
CA GLU A 292 -7.93 -33.18 -14.29
C GLU A 292 -7.48 -33.49 -12.84
N ALA A 293 -6.55 -34.45 -12.67
CA ALA A 293 -5.94 -34.77 -11.38
C ALA A 293 -5.08 -33.61 -10.84
N ALA A 294 -4.23 -33.04 -11.69
CA ALA A 294 -3.39 -31.88 -11.35
C ALA A 294 -4.24 -30.62 -11.06
N LEU A 295 -5.38 -30.48 -11.74
CA LEU A 295 -6.33 -29.40 -11.51
C LEU A 295 -7.00 -29.52 -10.13
N ARG A 296 -7.42 -30.73 -9.72
CA ARG A 296 -7.95 -30.98 -8.36
C ARG A 296 -6.92 -30.71 -7.29
N GLU A 297 -5.68 -31.19 -7.45
CA GLU A 297 -4.59 -30.94 -6.49
C GLU A 297 -4.30 -29.43 -6.36
N THR A 298 -4.27 -28.72 -7.48
CA THR A 298 -4.05 -27.27 -7.49
C THR A 298 -5.19 -26.53 -6.80
N LEU A 299 -6.45 -26.92 -7.04
CA LEU A 299 -7.63 -26.35 -6.38
C LEU A 299 -7.56 -26.51 -4.85
N GLU A 300 -7.28 -27.71 -4.36
CA GLU A 300 -7.20 -27.98 -2.92
C GLU A 300 -6.05 -27.21 -2.26
N THR A 301 -4.87 -27.21 -2.90
CA THR A 301 -3.74 -26.40 -2.43
C THR A 301 -4.09 -24.91 -2.41
N PHE A 302 -4.78 -24.41 -3.44
CA PHE A 302 -5.18 -23.00 -3.50
C PHE A 302 -6.13 -22.68 -2.33
N ARG A 303 -7.16 -23.51 -2.08
CA ARG A 303 -8.08 -23.32 -0.96
C ARG A 303 -7.36 -23.25 0.37
N GLU A 304 -6.48 -24.21 0.65
CA GLU A 304 -5.68 -24.24 1.87
C GLU A 304 -4.86 -22.95 2.04
N ARG A 305 -4.13 -22.55 0.99
CA ARG A 305 -3.25 -21.38 1.02
C ARG A 305 -4.03 -20.07 1.11
N LEU A 306 -5.20 -19.97 0.48
CA LEU A 306 -6.08 -18.82 0.54
C LEU A 306 -6.75 -18.68 1.91
N ALA A 307 -7.15 -19.79 2.53
CA ALA A 307 -7.72 -19.81 3.88
C ALA A 307 -6.68 -19.47 4.96
N ALA A 308 -5.41 -19.83 4.75
CA ALA A 308 -4.31 -19.52 5.66
C ALA A 308 -3.80 -18.07 5.58
N LEU A 309 -4.40 -17.21 4.75
CA LEU A 309 -3.98 -15.81 4.66
C LEU A 309 -4.35 -15.04 5.93
N PRO A 310 -3.42 -14.24 6.50
CA PRO A 310 -3.71 -13.46 7.69
C PRO A 310 -4.63 -12.30 7.32
N PHE A 311 -5.86 -12.29 7.86
CA PHE A 311 -6.77 -11.14 7.84
C PHE A 311 -7.02 -10.72 9.28
N HIS A 312 -6.13 -9.90 9.81
CA HIS A 312 -6.34 -9.18 11.07
C HIS A 312 -7.22 -7.94 10.84
#